data_AF-A0A0S7ZG54-F1
#
_entry.id   AF-A0A0S7ZG54-F1
#
_cell.length_a   1.000
_cell.length_b   1.000
_cell.length_c   1.000
_cell.angle_alpha   90.00
_cell.angle_beta   90.00
_cell.angle_gamma   90.00
#
_symmetry.space_group_name_H-M   'P 1'
#
loop_
_entity.id
_entity.type
_entity.pdbx_description
1 polymer ?
#
loop_
_entity_poly.entity_id
_entity_poly.type
_entity_poly.pdbx_seq_one_letter_code
_entity_poly.pdbx_strand_id
1 'polypeptide(L)'
;MDGEQYTRLTRRIHFLQEKRDGLRDKLSAKESFHAAAWAEYGSELCAGGMVREERAIEQEIRAVEGDIELLRQVRDGAVPLEADPEAVGRLEEIQIQLGRLQDEKRDIEAFLARIERARSLLG
;
A
#
# COMPACT_ATOMS: atom_id res chain seq x y z
N MET A 1 25.56 14.61 2.41
CA MET A 1 25.42 13.68 1.28
C MET A 1 26.51 14.01 0.27
N ASP A 2 27.27 13.00 -0.13
CA ASP A 2 28.32 13.19 -1.14
C ASP A 2 27.74 13.26 -2.57
N GLY A 3 28.55 13.72 -3.53
CA GLY A 3 28.12 13.88 -4.92
C GLY A 3 27.76 12.57 -5.63
N GLU A 4 28.30 11.44 -5.17
CA GLU A 4 28.06 10.11 -5.74
C GLU A 4 26.67 9.59 -5.32
N GLN A 5 26.35 9.71 -4.02
CA GLN A 5 25.05 9.40 -3.44
C GLN A 5 23.94 10.23 -4.08
N TYR A 6 24.14 11.53 -4.25
CA TYR A 6 23.16 12.41 -4.90
C TYR A 6 22.88 11.97 -6.34
N THR A 7 23.94 11.65 -7.10
CA THR A 7 23.82 11.18 -8.48
C THR A 7 23.08 9.85 -8.56
N ARG A 8 23.39 8.92 -7.64
CA ARG A 8 22.73 7.61 -7.55
C ARG A 8 21.24 7.74 -7.23
N LEU A 9 20.88 8.58 -6.25
CA LEU A 9 19.48 8.86 -5.89
C LEU A 9 18.72 9.49 -7.06
N THR A 10 19.33 10.45 -7.74
CA THR A 10 18.72 11.11 -8.90
C THR A 10 18.43 10.13 -10.03
N ARG A 11 19.39 9.25 -10.37
CA ARG A 11 19.17 8.19 -11.36
C ARG A 11 18.07 7.22 -10.94
N ARG A 12 18.02 6.87 -9.65
CA ARG A 12 17.00 5.95 -9.15
C ARG A 12 15.60 6.57 -9.19
N ILE A 13 15.47 7.84 -8.82
CA ILE A 13 14.22 8.61 -8.93
C ILE A 13 13.75 8.61 -10.38
N HIS A 14 14.64 8.90 -11.33
CA HIS A 14 14.31 8.88 -12.76
C HIS A 14 13.78 7.52 -13.22
N PHE A 15 14.51 6.45 -12.90
CA PHE A 15 14.09 5.08 -13.22
C PHE A 15 12.70 4.75 -12.66
N LEU A 16 12.41 5.17 -11.42
CA LEU A 16 11.11 4.93 -10.81
C LEU A 16 10.00 5.78 -11.45
N GLN A 17 10.31 7.00 -11.90
CA GLN A 17 9.38 7.83 -12.66
C GLN A 17 9.01 7.16 -14.00
N GLU A 18 10.00 6.65 -14.74
CA GLU A 18 9.77 5.89 -15.97
C GLU A 18 8.91 4.64 -15.70
N LYS A 19 9.20 3.91 -14.62
CA LYS A 19 8.40 2.75 -14.20
C LYS A 19 6.94 3.15 -13.92
N ARG A 20 6.73 4.22 -13.14
CA ARG A 20 5.39 4.73 -12.81
C ARG A 20 4.62 5.10 -14.08
N ASP A 21 5.27 5.80 -15.01
CA ASP A 21 4.62 6.25 -16.24
C ASP A 21 4.24 5.04 -17.12
N GLY A 22 5.12 4.03 -17.23
CA GLY A 22 4.77 2.78 -17.91
C GLY A 22 3.63 1.99 -17.24
N LEU A 23 3.52 2.03 -15.90
CA LEU A 23 2.38 1.43 -15.18
C LEU A 23 1.07 2.19 -15.43
N ARG A 24 1.11 3.52 -15.54
CA ARG A 24 -0.06 4.35 -15.86
C ARG A 24 -0.54 4.09 -17.29
N ASP A 25 0.38 3.99 -18.24
CA ASP A 25 0.05 3.62 -19.63
C ASP A 25 -0.60 2.24 -19.68
N LYS A 26 -0.06 1.27 -18.93
CA LYS A 26 -0.63 -0.07 -18.81
C LYS A 26 -2.02 -0.07 -18.18
N LEU A 27 -2.24 0.72 -17.13
CA LEU A 27 -3.55 0.86 -16.50
C LEU A 27 -4.56 1.44 -17.49
N SER A 28 -4.22 2.54 -18.15
CA SER A 28 -5.07 3.18 -19.15
C SER A 28 -5.44 2.25 -20.31
N ALA A 29 -4.47 1.45 -20.80
CA ALA A 29 -4.73 0.44 -21.83
C ALA A 29 -5.71 -0.64 -21.35
N LYS A 30 -5.60 -1.07 -20.08
CA LYS A 30 -6.52 -2.06 -19.48
C LYS A 30 -7.91 -1.50 -19.26
N GLU A 31 -8.02 -0.31 -18.69
CA GLU A 31 -9.32 0.36 -18.50
C GLU A 31 -10.06 0.53 -19.83
N SER A 32 -9.33 0.93 -20.88
CA SER A 32 -9.88 1.04 -22.23
C SER A 32 -10.38 -0.30 -22.78
N PHE A 33 -9.58 -1.36 -22.60
CA PHE A 33 -9.94 -2.71 -23.03
C PHE A 33 -11.15 -3.26 -22.24
N HIS A 34 -11.17 -3.10 -20.92
CA HIS A 34 -12.26 -3.56 -20.07
C HIS A 34 -13.56 -2.80 -20.34
N ALA A 35 -13.49 -1.48 -20.55
CA ALA A 35 -14.66 -0.68 -20.93
C ALA A 35 -15.26 -1.13 -22.27
N ALA A 36 -14.42 -1.44 -23.27
CA ALA A 36 -14.87 -1.99 -24.55
C ALA A 36 -15.51 -3.37 -24.36
N ALA A 37 -14.88 -4.25 -23.58
CA ALA A 37 -15.42 -5.57 -23.28
C ALA A 37 -16.77 -5.51 -22.54
N TRP A 38 -16.95 -4.56 -21.61
CA TRP A 38 -18.23 -4.34 -20.93
C TRP A 38 -19.32 -3.85 -21.89
N ALA A 39 -18.98 -3.00 -22.86
CA ALA A 39 -19.92 -2.54 -23.87
C ALA A 39 -20.37 -3.66 -24.82
N GLU A 40 -19.48 -4.60 -25.13
CA GLU A 40 -19.74 -5.69 -26.09
C GLU A 40 -20.41 -6.91 -25.44
N TYR A 41 -19.94 -7.33 -24.26
CA TYR A 41 -20.34 -8.60 -23.63
C TYR A 41 -21.14 -8.42 -22.33
N GLY A 42 -21.30 -7.18 -21.85
CA GLY A 42 -21.97 -6.89 -20.58
C GLY A 42 -21.06 -7.10 -19.36
N SER A 43 -21.30 -6.32 -18.31
CA SER A 43 -20.48 -6.30 -17.10
C SER A 43 -20.51 -7.59 -16.28
N GLU A 44 -21.56 -8.40 -16.41
CA GLU A 44 -21.79 -9.61 -15.59
C GLU A 44 -20.81 -10.74 -15.88
N LEU A 45 -20.23 -10.79 -17.08
CA LEU A 45 -19.33 -11.87 -17.49
C LEU A 45 -17.85 -11.62 -17.14
N CYS A 46 -17.46 -10.40 -16.75
CA CYS A 46 -16.03 -10.04 -16.63
C CYS A 46 -15.65 -9.11 -15.45
N ALA A 47 -16.58 -8.58 -14.66
CA ALA A 47 -16.29 -7.50 -13.71
C ALA A 47 -15.27 -7.84 -12.61
N GLY A 48 -15.30 -9.04 -12.03
CA GLY A 48 -14.49 -9.36 -10.84
C GLY A 48 -12.99 -9.44 -11.09
N GLY A 49 -12.57 -10.03 -12.22
CA GLY A 49 -11.16 -10.19 -12.58
C GLY A 49 -10.55 -8.89 -13.07
N MET A 50 -11.27 -8.17 -13.94
CA MET A 50 -10.84 -6.91 -14.55
C MET A 50 -10.57 -5.83 -13.50
N VAL A 51 -11.53 -5.61 -12.59
CA VAL A 51 -11.40 -4.62 -11.51
C VAL A 51 -10.26 -4.98 -10.55
N ARG A 52 -10.04 -6.28 -10.29
CA ARG A 52 -8.93 -6.72 -9.42
C ARG A 52 -7.57 -6.44 -10.07
N GLU A 53 -7.44 -6.65 -11.36
CA GLU A 53 -6.21 -6.37 -12.11
C GLU A 53 -5.89 -4.88 -12.17
N GLU A 54 -6.87 -4.03 -12.48
CA GLU A 54 -6.72 -2.58 -12.45
C GLU A 54 -6.28 -2.10 -11.07
N ARG A 55 -6.98 -2.55 -10.02
CA ARG A 55 -6.67 -2.20 -8.63
C ARG A 55 -5.27 -2.65 -8.21
N ALA A 56 -4.78 -3.78 -8.71
CA ALA A 56 -3.42 -4.22 -8.44
C ALA A 56 -2.38 -3.28 -9.06
N ILE A 57 -2.63 -2.81 -10.29
CA ILE A 57 -1.74 -1.85 -10.96
C ILE A 57 -1.80 -0.49 -10.25
N GLU A 58 -2.98 -0.02 -9.84
CA GLU A 58 -3.13 1.20 -9.05
C GLU A 58 -2.34 1.14 -7.73
N GLN A 59 -2.38 0.01 -7.04
CA GLN A 59 -1.60 -0.21 -5.81
C GLN A 59 -0.10 -0.17 -6.08
N GLU A 60 0.36 -0.76 -7.18
CA GLU A 60 1.77 -0.70 -7.57
C GLU A 60 2.21 0.74 -7.92
N ILE A 61 1.37 1.51 -8.61
CA ILE A 61 1.61 2.94 -8.89
C ILE A 61 1.78 3.72 -7.58
N ARG A 62 0.87 3.55 -6.63
CA ARG A 62 0.95 4.23 -5.32
C ARG A 62 2.21 3.87 -4.55
N ALA A 63 2.62 2.60 -4.58
CA ALA A 63 3.85 2.15 -3.94
C ALA A 63 5.08 2.83 -4.57
N VAL A 64 5.16 2.87 -5.91
CA VAL A 64 6.25 3.54 -6.63
C VAL A 64 6.26 5.06 -6.37
N GLU A 65 5.09 5.69 -6.29
CA GLU A 65 4.98 7.11 -5.93
C GLU A 65 5.49 7.39 -4.52
N GLY A 66 5.17 6.52 -3.55
CA GLY A 66 5.72 6.58 -2.19
C GLY A 66 7.24 6.47 -2.17
N ASP A 67 7.80 5.52 -2.92
CA ASP A 67 9.25 5.34 -3.02
C ASP A 67 9.95 6.58 -3.65
N ILE A 68 9.36 7.16 -4.70
CA ILE A 68 9.89 8.38 -5.33
C ILE A 68 9.92 9.53 -4.33
N GLU A 69 8.84 9.71 -3.56
CA GLU A 69 8.72 10.79 -2.59
C GLU A 69 9.73 10.63 -1.46
N LEU A 70 9.87 9.43 -0.91
CA LEU A 70 10.88 9.13 0.11
C LEU A 70 12.30 9.43 -0.40
N LEU A 71 12.63 8.99 -1.62
CA LEU A 71 13.95 9.23 -2.19
C LEU A 71 14.21 10.71 -2.46
N ARG A 72 13.18 11.50 -2.77
CA ARG A 72 13.30 12.97 -2.89
C ARG A 72 13.56 13.60 -1.54
N GLN A 73 12.82 13.21 -0.51
CA GLN A 73 13.04 13.71 0.85
C GLN A 73 14.45 13.39 1.36
N VAL A 74 14.97 12.21 1.03
CA VAL A 74 16.37 11.85 1.31
C VAL A 74 17.34 12.72 0.50
N ARG A 75 17.13 12.84 -0.82
CA ARG A 75 17.99 13.64 -1.72
C ARG A 75 18.03 15.13 -1.32
N ASP A 76 16.91 15.65 -0.83
CA ASP A 76 16.75 17.06 -0.48
C ASP A 76 17.12 17.32 0.99
N GLY A 77 17.58 16.29 1.72
CA GLY A 77 18.06 16.38 3.10
C GLY A 77 16.97 16.53 4.15
N ALA A 78 15.69 16.36 3.78
CA ALA A 78 14.55 16.37 4.71
C ALA A 78 14.49 15.10 5.56
N VAL A 79 14.98 13.97 5.03
CA VAL A 79 15.08 12.69 5.75
C VAL A 79 16.56 12.26 5.79
N PRO A 80 17.18 12.15 6.97
CA PRO A 80 18.52 11.60 7.08
C PRO A 80 18.50 10.10 6.73
N LEU A 81 19.56 9.64 6.04
CA LEU A 81 19.78 8.19 5.76
C LEU A 81 20.25 7.43 6.99
N GLU A 82 20.70 8.15 8.01
CA GLU A 82 21.11 7.59 9.28
C GLU A 82 19.86 7.19 10.05
N ALA A 83 19.88 5.97 10.60
CA ALA A 83 18.81 5.54 11.50
C ALA A 83 18.81 6.47 12.72
N ASP A 84 17.74 7.23 12.91
CA ASP A 84 17.51 7.99 14.14
C ASP A 84 17.21 6.97 15.26
N PRO A 85 18.11 6.80 16.25
CA PRO A 85 17.91 5.84 17.34
C PRO A 85 16.62 6.13 18.13
N GLU A 86 16.21 7.39 18.22
CA GLU A 86 14.97 7.80 18.88
C GLU A 86 13.75 7.38 18.05
N ALA A 87 13.81 7.52 16.73
CA ALA A 87 12.75 7.02 15.84
C ALA A 87 12.65 5.49 15.88
N VAL A 88 13.78 4.77 15.95
CA VAL A 88 13.81 3.30 16.10
C VAL A 88 13.18 2.89 17.42
N GLY A 89 13.57 3.51 18.54
CA GLY A 89 12.96 3.23 19.85
C GLY A 89 11.46 3.50 19.87
N ARG A 90 11.01 4.64 19.30
CA ARG A 90 9.57 4.94 19.15
C ARG A 90 8.84 3.89 18.32
N LEU A 91 9.46 3.38 17.25
CA LEU A 91 8.87 2.36 16.40
C LEU A 91 8.72 1.03 17.13
N GLU A 92 9.71 0.64 17.94
CA GLU A 92 9.63 -0.54 18.82
C GLU A 92 8.50 -0.39 19.85
N GLU A 93 8.38 0.78 20.49
CA GLU A 93 7.27 1.07 21.41
C GLU A 93 5.90 0.96 20.74
N ILE A 94 5.75 1.54 19.53
CA ILE A 94 4.52 1.45 18.74
C ILE A 94 4.21 0.00 18.40
N GLN A 95 5.20 -0.82 18.03
CA GLN A 95 5.01 -2.24 17.74
C GLN A 95 4.51 -3.00 18.97
N ILE A 96 5.06 -2.72 20.15
CA ILE A 96 4.61 -3.31 21.42
C ILE A 96 3.16 -2.90 21.72
N GLN A 97 2.82 -1.62 21.55
CA GLN A 97 1.46 -1.13 21.75
C GLN A 97 0.48 -1.75 20.77
N LEU A 98 0.86 -1.88 19.50
CA LEU A 98 0.04 -2.53 18.47
C LEU A 98 -0.25 -3.99 18.84
N GLY A 99 0.77 -4.73 19.31
CA GLY A 99 0.60 -6.11 19.78
C GLY A 99 -0.41 -6.21 20.92
N ARG A 100 -0.30 -5.32 21.93
CA ARG A 100 -1.27 -5.27 23.04
C ARG A 100 -2.69 -4.97 22.57
N LEU A 101 -2.86 -4.00 21.69
CA LEU A 101 -4.19 -3.67 21.15
C LEU A 101 -4.79 -4.80 20.30
N GLN A 102 -3.95 -5.57 19.60
CA GLN A 102 -4.39 -6.76 18.87
C GLN A 102 -4.86 -7.87 19.81
N ASP A 103 -4.15 -8.09 20.92
CA ASP A 103 -4.55 -9.05 21.95
C ASP A 103 -5.87 -8.64 22.62
N GLU A 104 -5.99 -7.36 23.03
CA GLU A 104 -7.23 -6.81 23.60
C GLU A 104 -8.41 -6.97 22.64
N LYS A 105 -8.22 -6.67 21.36
CA LYS A 105 -9.23 -6.87 20.33
C LYS A 105 -9.67 -8.34 20.27
N ARG A 106 -8.73 -9.28 20.28
CA ARG A 106 -9.03 -10.73 20.22
C ARG A 106 -9.84 -11.18 21.42
N ASP A 107 -9.51 -10.67 22.62
CA ASP A 107 -10.24 -11.00 23.84
C ASP A 107 -11.68 -10.45 23.81
N ILE A 108 -11.87 -9.24 23.29
CA ILE A 108 -13.21 -8.65 23.08
C ILE A 108 -14.01 -9.48 22.08
N GLU A 109 -13.42 -9.87 20.94
CA GLU A 109 -14.08 -10.72 19.94
C GLU A 109 -14.49 -12.08 20.54
N ALA A 110 -13.62 -12.70 21.34
CA ALA A 110 -13.94 -13.95 22.03
C ALA A 110 -15.07 -13.78 23.06
N PHE A 111 -15.10 -12.65 23.77
CA PHE A 111 -16.16 -12.33 24.73
C PHE A 111 -17.51 -12.10 24.02
N LEU A 112 -17.53 -11.35 22.92
CA LEU A 112 -18.73 -11.15 22.10
C LEU A 112 -19.28 -12.48 21.58
N ALA A 113 -18.42 -13.36 21.05
CA ALA A 113 -18.83 -14.69 20.60
C ALA A 113 -19.39 -15.57 21.74
N ARG A 114 -19.00 -15.33 23.00
CA ARG A 114 -19.63 -16.00 24.16
C ARG A 114 -21.01 -15.43 24.47
N ILE A 115 -21.18 -14.12 24.41
CA ILE A 115 -22.49 -13.46 24.60
C ILE A 115 -23.46 -13.90 23.52
N GLU A 116 -23.05 -13.90 22.25
CA GLU A 116 -23.90 -14.33 21.14
C GLU A 116 -24.38 -15.78 21.32
N ARG A 117 -23.48 -16.68 21.75
CA ARG A 117 -23.84 -18.06 22.11
C ARG A 117 -24.82 -18.14 23.28
N ALA A 118 -24.61 -17.36 24.33
CA ALA A 118 -25.55 -17.33 25.46
C ALA A 118 -26.93 -16.82 25.02
N ARG A 119 -26.96 -15.78 24.18
CA ARG A 119 -28.19 -15.25 23.61
C ARG A 119 -28.92 -16.27 22.74
N SER A 120 -28.22 -17.06 21.92
CA SER A 120 -28.84 -18.11 21.12
C SER A 120 -29.39 -19.29 21.93
N LEU A 121 -28.95 -19.47 23.18
CA LEU A 121 -29.46 -20.52 24.07
C LEU A 121 -30.69 -20.07 24.88
N LEU A 122 -30.88 -18.75 25.04
CA LEU A 122 -31.98 -18.15 25.79
C LEU A 122 -33.13 -17.64 24.90
N GLY A 123 -32.92 -17.62 23.57
CA GLY A 123 -33.89 -17.23 22.56
C GLY A 123 -34.51 -18.42 21.86
#